data_AF-H8LNT1-F1
#
_entry.id   AF-H8LNT1-F1
#
_cell.length_a   1.000
_cell.length_b   1.000
_cell.length_c   1.000
_cell.angle_alpha   90.00
_cell.angle_beta   90.00
_cell.angle_gamma   90.00
#
_symmetry.space_group_name_H-M   'P 1'
#
loop_
_entity.id
_entity.type
_entity.pdbx_description
1 polymer ?
#
loop_
_entity_poly.entity_id
_entity_poly.type
_entity_poly.pdbx_seq_one_letter_code
_entity_poly.pdbx_strand_id
1 'polypeptide(L)'
;MRHLHYIPINVISAKYGYINTGLSIAENVYLVDHLIEQPILEQANKHFQSNEYFWNSGICVYDVNFFLNLAMNLQPDLFCITEKAFNTAVKNENSLAIDNEAYNEIAAISIDNTIMEYISGMVMIKADFAWNDLGTWHSLLQVKHRNINDNYCEGNVVTSNTTNSFISSNNKLRS
;
A
#
# COMPACT_ATOMS: atom_id res chain seq x y z
N MET A 1 -10.21 -17.40 -7.65
CA MET A 1 -10.86 -16.07 -7.70
C MET A 1 -9.82 -15.08 -7.22
N ARG A 2 -9.58 -13.98 -7.94
CA ARG A 2 -8.53 -12.98 -7.65
C ARG A 2 -9.22 -11.81 -6.99
N HIS A 3 -8.82 -11.36 -5.81
CA HIS A 3 -9.50 -10.26 -5.13
C HIS A 3 -8.50 -9.29 -4.55
N LEU A 4 -8.83 -8.01 -4.63
CA LEU A 4 -8.09 -6.96 -3.96
C LEU A 4 -9.08 -6.01 -3.27
N HIS A 5 -8.71 -5.44 -2.12
CA HIS A 5 -9.58 -4.55 -1.32
C HIS A 5 -9.18 -3.09 -1.53
N TYR A 6 -10.13 -2.14 -1.62
CA TYR A 6 -9.82 -0.74 -1.99
C TYR A 6 -10.72 0.31 -1.37
N ILE A 7 -10.24 1.55 -1.28
CA ILE A 7 -10.92 2.64 -0.55
C ILE A 7 -11.31 3.79 -1.49
N PRO A 8 -12.51 4.38 -1.31
CA PRO A 8 -12.91 5.56 -2.07
C PRO A 8 -11.88 6.69 -1.95
N ILE A 9 -11.57 7.35 -3.06
CA ILE A 9 -10.65 8.47 -3.06
C ILE A 9 -11.34 9.67 -2.42
N ASN A 10 -10.80 10.14 -1.29
CA ASN A 10 -11.34 11.29 -0.54
C ASN A 10 -10.39 12.50 -0.48
N VAL A 11 -9.15 12.33 -0.94
CA VAL A 11 -8.16 13.40 -1.15
C VAL A 11 -7.28 13.05 -2.35
N ILE A 12 -6.70 14.04 -3.02
CA ILE A 12 -5.73 13.83 -4.10
C ILE A 12 -4.38 13.45 -3.50
N SER A 13 -3.79 12.33 -3.91
CA SER A 13 -2.48 11.88 -3.44
C SER A 13 -1.71 11.15 -4.53
N ALA A 14 -0.49 11.58 -4.83
CA ALA A 14 0.42 10.86 -5.73
C ALA A 14 1.15 9.68 -5.04
N LYS A 15 0.90 9.45 -3.74
CA LYS A 15 1.62 8.46 -2.93
C LYS A 15 0.97 7.07 -2.95
N TYR A 16 -0.26 6.98 -3.45
CA TYR A 16 -1.02 5.74 -3.50
C TYR A 16 -1.08 5.19 -4.91
N GLY A 17 -1.22 3.87 -5.03
CA GLY A 17 -1.67 3.26 -6.26
C GLY A 17 -3.14 3.60 -6.54
N TYR A 18 -3.50 3.63 -7.82
CA TYR A 18 -4.82 3.93 -8.35
C TYR A 18 -5.30 2.79 -9.23
N ILE A 19 -6.58 2.51 -9.17
CA ILE A 19 -7.18 1.37 -9.86
C ILE A 19 -8.36 1.84 -10.65
N ASN A 20 -8.24 1.68 -11.96
CA ASN A 20 -9.32 1.94 -12.86
C ASN A 20 -10.27 0.75 -12.87
N THR A 21 -11.52 1.01 -12.53
CA THR A 21 -12.58 0.01 -12.53
C THR A 21 -13.32 0.03 -13.85
N GLY A 22 -13.46 -1.17 -14.42
CA GLY A 22 -14.35 -1.43 -15.55
C GLY A 22 -15.74 -1.84 -15.06
N LEU A 23 -16.30 -2.86 -15.71
CA LEU A 23 -17.67 -3.33 -15.45
C LEU A 23 -17.84 -3.86 -14.01
N SER A 24 -18.94 -3.48 -13.36
CA SER A 24 -19.41 -4.13 -12.12
C SER A 24 -19.95 -5.53 -12.43
N ILE A 25 -19.40 -6.54 -11.77
CA ILE A 25 -19.78 -7.96 -11.96
C ILE A 25 -20.60 -8.52 -10.78
N ALA A 26 -20.61 -7.82 -9.65
CA ALA A 26 -21.50 -8.04 -8.52
C ALA A 26 -21.54 -6.78 -7.63
N GLU A 27 -22.37 -6.78 -6.60
CA GLU A 27 -22.42 -5.68 -5.62
C GLU A 27 -21.04 -5.47 -5.00
N ASN A 28 -20.50 -4.24 -5.09
CA ASN A 28 -19.16 -3.86 -4.65
C ASN A 28 -18.01 -4.62 -5.33
N VAL A 29 -18.25 -5.34 -6.43
CA VAL A 29 -17.23 -6.10 -7.16
C VAL A 29 -17.11 -5.61 -8.60
N TYR A 30 -15.88 -5.32 -9.03
CA TYR A 30 -15.59 -4.70 -10.32
C TYR A 30 -14.46 -5.44 -11.04
N LEU A 31 -14.54 -5.54 -12.36
CA LEU A 31 -13.37 -5.85 -13.17
C LEU A 31 -12.38 -4.68 -13.07
N VAL A 32 -11.10 -5.00 -13.02
CA VAL A 32 -10.03 -3.99 -13.05
C VAL A 32 -9.49 -3.90 -14.46
N ASP A 33 -9.52 -2.70 -15.02
CA ASP A 33 -8.99 -2.43 -16.35
C ASP A 33 -7.45 -2.28 -16.29
N HIS A 34 -6.96 -1.51 -15.32
CA HIS A 34 -5.53 -1.37 -15.04
C HIS A 34 -5.28 -0.81 -13.63
N LEU A 35 -4.06 -1.03 -13.13
CA LEU A 35 -3.51 -0.45 -11.91
C LEU A 35 -2.40 0.53 -12.30
N ILE A 36 -2.27 1.62 -11.54
CA ILE A 36 -1.21 2.62 -11.68
C ILE A 36 -0.61 2.86 -10.30
N GLU A 37 0.65 2.49 -10.08
CA GLU A 37 1.36 2.71 -8.82
C GLU A 37 1.97 4.11 -8.81
N GLN A 38 1.59 4.92 -7.82
CA GLN A 38 2.17 6.26 -7.58
C GLN A 38 2.18 7.18 -8.82
N PRO A 39 1.01 7.55 -9.35
CA PRO A 39 0.93 8.42 -10.53
C PRO A 39 1.51 9.82 -10.24
N ILE A 40 1.92 10.53 -11.30
CA ILE A 40 2.25 11.96 -11.17
C ILE A 40 1.04 12.75 -10.67
N LEU A 41 1.28 13.88 -10.00
CA LEU A 41 0.21 14.67 -9.39
C LEU A 41 -0.89 15.09 -10.38
N GLU A 42 -0.55 15.38 -11.63
CA GLU A 42 -1.53 15.70 -12.67
C GLU A 42 -2.48 14.52 -12.95
N GLN A 43 -1.95 13.30 -13.01
CA GLN A 43 -2.74 12.08 -13.20
C GLN A 43 -3.60 11.80 -11.97
N ALA A 44 -3.05 11.92 -10.75
CA ALA A 44 -3.80 11.77 -9.51
C ALA A 44 -5.02 12.71 -9.44
N ASN A 45 -4.86 13.96 -9.90
CA ASN A 45 -5.96 14.93 -10.01
C ASN A 45 -7.04 14.46 -11.00
N LYS A 46 -6.65 13.98 -12.18
CA LYS A 46 -7.60 13.46 -13.19
C LYS A 46 -8.35 12.25 -12.65
N HIS A 47 -7.64 11.31 -12.01
CA HIS A 47 -8.25 10.11 -11.44
C HIS A 47 -9.26 10.45 -10.34
N PHE A 48 -8.93 11.40 -9.45
CA PHE A 48 -9.85 11.90 -8.41
C PHE A 48 -11.18 12.41 -9.00
N GLN A 49 -11.15 13.06 -10.16
CA GLN A 49 -12.34 13.66 -10.77
C GLN A 49 -13.23 12.68 -11.53
N SER A 50 -12.69 11.53 -11.93
CA SER A 50 -13.34 10.61 -12.87
C SER A 50 -14.38 9.67 -12.24
N ASN A 51 -14.43 9.52 -10.91
CA ASN A 51 -15.23 8.50 -10.19
C ASN A 51 -14.99 7.03 -10.61
N GLU A 52 -14.15 6.77 -11.60
CA GLU A 52 -13.81 5.44 -12.12
C GLU A 52 -12.59 4.84 -11.42
N TYR A 53 -11.93 5.60 -10.56
CA TYR A 53 -10.71 5.21 -9.88
C TYR A 53 -10.89 5.05 -8.37
N PHE A 54 -10.16 4.10 -7.81
CA PHE A 54 -10.07 3.83 -6.38
C PHE A 54 -8.61 3.73 -5.96
N TRP A 55 -8.32 3.93 -4.67
CA TRP A 55 -6.96 3.71 -4.17
C TRP A 55 -6.65 2.24 -3.97
N ASN A 56 -5.45 1.81 -4.38
CA ASN A 56 -4.84 0.53 -4.04
C ASN A 56 -4.58 0.47 -2.53
N SER A 57 -5.20 -0.47 -1.78
CA SER A 57 -4.95 -0.61 -0.34
C SER A 57 -3.68 -1.40 -0.02
N GLY A 58 -3.07 -2.03 -1.02
CA GLY A 58 -1.99 -3.01 -0.85
C GLY A 58 -2.47 -4.40 -0.43
N ILE A 59 -3.76 -4.61 -0.17
CA ILE A 59 -4.31 -5.92 0.18
C ILE A 59 -4.72 -6.67 -1.08
N CYS A 60 -4.03 -7.79 -1.33
CA CYS A 60 -4.21 -8.65 -2.48
C CYS A 60 -4.43 -10.11 -2.08
N VAL A 61 -5.24 -10.82 -2.87
CA VAL A 61 -5.49 -12.25 -2.74
C VAL A 61 -5.36 -12.91 -4.11
N TYR A 62 -4.44 -13.84 -4.21
CA TYR A 62 -4.18 -14.62 -5.40
C TYR A 62 -3.75 -16.05 -5.04
N ASP A 63 -3.91 -16.95 -6.00
CA ASP A 63 -3.34 -18.29 -5.90
C ASP A 63 -1.81 -18.21 -5.96
N VAL A 64 -1.13 -19.02 -5.13
CA VAL A 64 0.34 -19.00 -5.02
C VAL A 64 1.00 -19.42 -6.34
N ASN A 65 0.48 -20.46 -7.00
CA ASN A 65 1.06 -20.92 -8.26
C ASN A 65 0.84 -19.88 -9.36
N PHE A 66 -0.31 -19.22 -9.37
CA PHE A 66 -0.58 -18.10 -10.26
C PHE A 66 0.45 -16.98 -10.07
N PHE A 67 0.73 -16.57 -8.83
CA PHE A 67 1.72 -15.53 -8.56
C PHE A 67 3.14 -15.94 -8.96
N LEU A 68 3.57 -17.16 -8.61
CA LEU A 68 4.88 -17.67 -8.99
C LEU A 68 5.05 -17.72 -10.52
N ASN A 69 4.00 -18.14 -11.25
CA ASN A 69 4.01 -18.13 -12.71
C ASN A 69 4.10 -16.71 -13.29
N LEU A 70 3.42 -15.73 -12.68
CA LEU A 70 3.54 -14.33 -13.09
C LEU A 70 4.96 -13.81 -12.86
N ALA A 71 5.52 -14.04 -11.67
CA ALA A 71 6.87 -13.63 -11.31
C ALA A 71 7.91 -14.24 -12.27
N MET A 72 7.80 -15.54 -12.57
CA MET A 72 8.68 -16.23 -13.51
C MET A 72 8.58 -15.67 -14.93
N ASN A 73 7.39 -15.26 -15.40
CA ASN A 73 7.21 -14.73 -16.75
C ASN A 73 7.58 -13.25 -16.89
N LEU A 74 7.27 -12.43 -15.89
CA LEU A 74 7.46 -10.98 -15.93
C LEU A 74 8.84 -10.56 -15.43
N GLN A 75 9.41 -11.29 -14.47
CA GLN A 75 10.68 -11.00 -13.81
C GLN A 75 11.54 -12.28 -13.68
N PRO A 76 11.89 -12.97 -14.79
CA PRO A 76 12.55 -14.27 -14.76
C PRO A 76 13.89 -14.26 -14.01
N ASP A 77 14.70 -13.22 -14.19
CA ASP A 77 16.01 -13.12 -13.53
C ASP A 77 15.86 -12.94 -12.02
N LEU A 78 14.94 -12.06 -11.59
CA LEU A 78 14.64 -11.85 -10.17
C LEU A 78 14.05 -13.12 -9.53
N PHE A 79 13.18 -13.82 -10.26
CA PHE A 79 12.63 -15.10 -9.82
C PHE A 79 13.75 -16.13 -9.58
N CYS A 80 14.66 -16.29 -10.53
CA CYS A 80 15.79 -17.22 -10.43
C CYS A 80 16.72 -16.90 -9.25
N ILE A 81 17.08 -15.62 -9.08
CA ILE A 81 17.94 -15.16 -7.96
C ILE A 81 17.24 -15.41 -6.62
N THR A 82 15.94 -15.07 -6.53
CA THR A 82 15.15 -15.25 -5.31
C THR A 82 14.96 -16.73 -4.97
N GLU A 83 14.71 -17.57 -5.97
CA GLU A 83 14.59 -19.02 -5.82
C GLU A 83 15.91 -19.63 -5.33
N LYS A 84 17.05 -19.21 -5.91
CA LYS A 84 18.37 -19.63 -5.46
C LYS A 84 18.61 -19.25 -3.99
N ALA A 85 18.32 -18.00 -3.62
CA ALA A 85 18.46 -17.51 -2.25
C ALA A 85 17.56 -18.27 -1.25
N PHE A 86 16.33 -18.61 -1.67
CA PHE A 86 15.41 -19.40 -0.86
C PHE A 86 15.90 -20.85 -0.68
N ASN A 87 16.46 -21.46 -1.73
CA ASN A 87 16.95 -22.84 -1.70
C ASN A 87 18.21 -23.00 -0.85
N THR A 88 19.03 -21.96 -0.72
CA THR A 88 20.21 -21.94 0.16
C THR A 88 19.91 -21.43 1.57
N ALA A 89 18.65 -21.10 1.88
CA ALA A 89 18.25 -20.56 3.16
C ALA A 89 18.45 -21.58 4.30
N VAL A 90 18.88 -21.09 5.46
CA VAL A 90 18.96 -21.90 6.68
C VAL A 90 17.57 -21.96 7.31
N LYS A 91 17.03 -23.18 7.47
CA LYS A 91 15.71 -23.43 8.03
C LYS A 91 15.84 -24.04 9.43
N ASN A 92 15.15 -23.45 10.39
CA ASN A 92 14.95 -23.97 11.74
C ASN A 92 13.44 -24.19 11.97
N GLU A 93 13.07 -24.79 13.10
CA GLU A 93 11.66 -25.17 13.39
C GLU A 93 10.65 -24.01 13.21
N ASN A 94 11.05 -22.78 13.53
CA ASN A 94 10.17 -21.60 13.48
C ASN A 94 10.74 -20.44 12.67
N SER A 95 11.81 -20.65 11.89
CA SER A 95 12.41 -19.57 11.13
C SER A 95 13.09 -20.02 9.84
N LEU A 96 13.16 -19.08 8.91
CA LEU A 96 13.92 -19.18 7.69
C LEU A 96 14.82 -17.95 7.59
N ALA A 97 16.13 -18.17 7.45
CA ALA A 97 17.11 -17.12 7.31
C ALA A 97 17.76 -17.21 5.92
N ILE A 98 17.60 -16.14 5.14
CA ILE A 98 18.30 -15.95 3.86
C ILE A 98 19.72 -15.46 4.18
N ASP A 99 20.70 -16.00 3.46
CA ASP A 99 22.08 -15.53 3.54
C ASP A 99 22.19 -14.06 3.10
N ASN A 100 23.05 -13.28 3.74
CA ASN A 100 23.15 -11.85 3.48
C ASN A 100 23.72 -11.55 2.08
N GLU A 101 24.67 -12.32 1.57
CA GLU A 101 25.19 -12.14 0.21
C GLU A 101 24.10 -12.47 -0.82
N ALA A 102 23.39 -13.58 -0.62
CA ALA A 102 22.27 -13.96 -1.48
C ALA A 102 21.12 -12.93 -1.45
N TYR A 103 20.81 -12.35 -0.28
CA TYR A 103 19.78 -11.31 -0.17
C TYR A 103 20.20 -10.02 -0.88
N ASN A 104 21.48 -9.64 -0.83
CA ASN A 104 21.99 -8.44 -1.50
C ASN A 104 22.02 -8.57 -3.04
N GLU A 105 21.96 -9.78 -3.59
CA GLU A 105 21.76 -10.00 -5.03
C GLU A 105 20.31 -9.73 -5.48
N ILE A 106 19.34 -9.75 -4.57
CA ILE A 106 17.92 -9.53 -4.88
C ILE A 106 17.66 -8.04 -5.08
N ALA A 107 17.17 -7.66 -6.26
CA ALA A 107 16.85 -6.28 -6.57
C ALA A 107 15.69 -5.75 -5.69
N ALA A 108 15.90 -4.58 -5.08
CA ALA A 108 14.88 -3.90 -4.28
C ALA A 108 13.88 -3.16 -5.18
N ILE A 109 12.94 -3.90 -5.76
CA ILE A 109 11.88 -3.38 -6.64
C ILE A 109 10.49 -3.69 -6.05
N SER A 110 9.50 -2.86 -6.37
CA SER A 110 8.14 -3.04 -5.87
C SER A 110 7.40 -4.12 -6.66
N ILE A 111 6.60 -4.94 -5.98
CA ILE A 111 5.74 -5.93 -6.65
C ILE A 111 4.65 -5.22 -7.46
N ASP A 112 4.14 -4.08 -6.98
CA ASP A 112 3.06 -3.36 -7.64
C ASP A 112 3.46 -2.91 -9.05
N ASN A 113 4.61 -2.24 -9.18
CA ASN A 113 5.08 -1.70 -10.46
C ASN A 113 5.79 -2.72 -11.38
N THR A 114 6.18 -3.90 -10.85
CA THR A 114 6.91 -4.92 -11.65
C THR A 114 6.08 -6.11 -12.04
N ILE A 115 5.03 -6.40 -11.26
CA ILE A 115 4.13 -7.53 -11.48
C ILE A 115 2.70 -7.02 -11.60
N MET A 116 2.16 -6.32 -10.59
CA MET A 116 0.71 -6.07 -10.49
C MET A 116 0.16 -5.20 -11.63
N GLU A 117 0.88 -4.16 -12.07
CA GLU A 117 0.47 -3.33 -13.20
C GLU A 117 0.32 -4.10 -14.52
N TYR A 118 1.00 -5.24 -14.66
CA TYR A 118 0.99 -6.06 -15.87
C TYR A 118 0.00 -7.23 -15.81
N ILE A 119 -0.73 -7.39 -14.70
CA ILE A 119 -1.71 -8.47 -14.55
C ILE A 119 -3.01 -8.08 -15.27
N SER A 120 -3.49 -8.99 -16.12
CA SER A 120 -4.84 -8.89 -16.69
C SER A 120 -5.84 -9.78 -15.94
N GLY A 121 -7.12 -9.38 -15.98
CA GLY A 121 -8.21 -10.13 -15.35
C GLY A 121 -8.15 -10.07 -13.82
N MET A 122 -7.78 -8.91 -13.28
CA MET A 122 -7.92 -8.62 -11.85
C MET A 122 -9.39 -8.28 -11.54
N VAL A 123 -9.78 -8.55 -10.30
CA VAL A 123 -11.09 -8.17 -9.77
C VAL A 123 -10.86 -7.38 -8.49
N MET A 124 -11.59 -6.29 -8.37
CA MET A 124 -11.60 -5.38 -7.23
C MET A 124 -12.84 -5.66 -6.38
N ILE A 125 -12.66 -5.67 -5.06
CA ILE A 125 -13.74 -5.55 -4.07
C ILE A 125 -13.62 -4.18 -3.40
N LYS A 126 -14.69 -3.38 -3.49
CA LYS A 126 -14.78 -2.09 -2.80
C LYS A 126 -14.88 -2.32 -1.29
N ALA A 127 -13.98 -1.72 -0.52
CA ALA A 127 -14.03 -1.72 0.93
C ALA A 127 -15.03 -0.69 1.46
N ASP A 128 -15.70 -1.05 2.55
CA ASP A 128 -16.67 -0.22 3.27
C ASP A 128 -16.17 0.22 4.65
N PHE A 129 -14.90 -0.04 4.96
CA PHE A 129 -14.24 0.35 6.22
C PHE A 129 -13.31 1.55 6.04
N ALA A 130 -13.07 2.26 7.15
CA ALA A 130 -12.06 3.32 7.19
C ALA A 130 -10.65 2.73 7.06
N TRP A 131 -9.82 3.32 6.20
CA TRP A 131 -8.45 2.89 5.97
C TRP A 131 -7.50 4.07 5.93
N ASN A 132 -6.28 3.83 6.38
CA ASN A 132 -5.15 4.74 6.25
C ASN A 132 -3.87 3.89 6.24
N ASP A 133 -2.93 4.19 5.36
CA ASP A 133 -1.63 3.50 5.28
C ASP A 133 -0.70 3.81 6.45
N LEU A 134 -1.06 4.81 7.28
CA LEU A 134 -0.28 5.31 8.41
C LEU A 134 1.18 5.60 8.04
N GLY A 135 1.43 6.03 6.80
CA GLY A 135 2.78 6.23 6.28
C GLY A 135 3.51 7.46 6.83
N THR A 136 2.82 8.37 7.54
CA THR A 136 3.42 9.60 8.06
C THR A 136 2.85 10.01 9.42
N TRP A 137 3.58 10.83 10.17
CA TRP A 137 3.05 11.49 11.38
C TRP A 137 1.81 12.34 11.11
N HIS A 138 1.69 12.89 9.90
CA HIS A 138 0.48 13.59 9.48
C HIS A 138 -0.71 12.63 9.31
N SER A 139 -0.48 11.42 8.79
CA SER A 139 -1.51 10.37 8.73
C SER A 139 -2.02 9.99 10.13
N LEU A 140 -1.13 9.94 11.12
CA LEU A 140 -1.52 9.72 12.51
C LEU A 140 -2.37 10.87 13.07
N LEU A 141 -2.06 12.12 12.72
CA LEU A 141 -2.87 13.27 13.11
C LEU A 141 -4.31 13.19 12.55
N GLN A 142 -4.48 12.67 11.34
CA GLN A 142 -5.79 12.55 10.68
C GLN A 142 -6.72 11.50 11.33
N VAL A 143 -6.16 10.47 11.95
CA VAL A 143 -6.96 9.40 12.60
C VAL A 143 -7.22 9.64 14.09
N LYS A 144 -6.59 10.67 14.67
CA LYS A 144 -6.70 10.98 16.10
C LYS A 144 -7.70 12.12 16.34
N HIS A 145 -8.26 12.15 17.55
CA HIS A 145 -9.14 13.25 17.97
C HIS A 145 -8.32 14.54 18.15
N ARG A 146 -8.64 15.56 17.34
CA ARG A 146 -7.95 16.85 17.34
C ARG A 146 -8.66 17.84 18.27
N ASN A 147 -7.91 18.76 18.87
CA ASN A 147 -8.46 19.84 19.67
C ASN A 147 -8.91 21.02 18.79
N ILE A 148 -9.40 22.10 19.41
CA ILE A 148 -9.90 23.30 18.71
C ILE A 148 -8.87 24.00 17.81
N ASN A 149 -7.57 23.80 18.06
CA ASN A 149 -6.46 24.35 17.28
C ASN A 149 -5.92 23.36 16.24
N ASP A 150 -6.65 22.27 15.99
CA ASP A 150 -6.27 21.20 15.07
C ASP A 150 -5.02 20.41 15.47
N ASN A 151 -4.66 20.43 16.75
CA ASN A 151 -3.54 19.62 17.28
C ASN A 151 -4.02 18.31 17.89
N TYR A 152 -3.19 17.29 17.82
CA TYR A 152 -3.25 16.13 18.70
C TYR A 152 -2.18 16.27 19.79
N CYS A 153 -2.57 16.19 21.05
CA CYS A 153 -1.67 16.25 22.20
C CYS A 153 -1.84 15.00 23.06
N GLU A 154 -0.74 14.33 23.37
CA GLU A 154 -0.69 13.15 24.23
C GLU A 154 0.41 13.30 25.29
N GLY A 155 0.05 13.09 26.56
CA GLY A 155 0.94 13.27 27.70
C GLY A 155 1.06 14.72 28.18
N ASN A 156 2.18 15.05 28.84
CA ASN A 156 2.43 16.38 29.43
C ASN A 156 2.86 17.38 28.35
N VAL A 157 1.86 18.03 27.74
CA VAL A 157 2.04 18.96 26.62
C VAL A 157 1.44 20.33 26.97
N VAL A 158 2.23 21.39 26.76
CA VAL A 158 1.76 22.78 26.74
C VAL A 158 1.90 23.28 25.30
N THR A 159 0.89 23.98 24.78
CA THR A 159 0.93 24.54 23.43
C THR A 159 0.66 26.03 23.47
N SER A 160 1.43 26.82 22.71
CA SER A 160 1.20 28.26 22.54
C SER A 160 1.30 28.62 21.06
N ASN A 161 0.23 29.17 20.50
CA ASN A 161 0.11 29.51 19.07
C ASN A 161 0.47 28.34 18.11
N THR A 162 0.29 27.10 18.54
CA THR A 162 0.53 25.90 17.74
C THR A 162 -0.77 25.46 17.10
N THR A 163 -0.73 25.09 15.81
CA THR A 163 -1.87 24.51 15.07
C THR A 163 -1.39 23.36 14.19
N ASN A 164 -2.31 22.46 13.79
CA ASN A 164 -2.06 21.35 12.86
C ASN A 164 -0.83 20.48 13.22
N SER A 165 -0.65 20.17 14.50
CA SER A 165 0.54 19.48 15.02
C SER A 165 0.22 18.19 15.77
N PHE A 166 1.08 17.18 15.62
CA PHE A 166 1.08 15.96 16.43
C PHE A 166 2.14 16.08 17.53
N ILE A 167 1.72 16.11 18.79
CA ILE A 167 2.60 16.33 19.94
C ILE A 167 2.37 15.22 20.95
N SER A 168 3.38 14.36 21.11
CA SER A 168 3.36 13.29 22.10
C SER A 168 4.54 13.40 23.05
N SER A 169 4.31 13.19 24.34
CA SER A 169 5.35 13.12 25.35
C SER A 169 5.16 11.94 26.29
N ASN A 170 6.20 11.12 26.42
CA ASN A 170 6.16 9.90 27.20
C ASN A 170 6.59 10.05 28.66
N ASN A 171 7.14 11.19 29.13
CA ASN A 171 7.55 11.38 30.55
C ASN A 171 8.05 12.80 30.95
N LYS A 172 8.34 13.71 30.00
CA LYS A 172 8.86 15.07 30.29
C LYS A 172 7.95 16.14 29.69
N LEU A 173 7.92 17.35 30.25
CA LEU A 173 7.12 18.43 29.66
C LEU A 173 7.62 18.73 28.24
N ARG A 174 6.71 18.75 27.25
CA ARG A 174 6.95 19.34 25.92
C ARG A 174 6.14 20.63 25.80
N SER A 175 6.79 21.69 25.32
CA SER A 175 6.22 23.02 25.09
C SER A 175 6.42 23.44 23.65
#